data_AF-A0A5R2N058-F1
#
_entry.id   AF-A0A5R2N058-F1
#
_cell.length_a   1.000
_cell.length_b   1.000
_cell.length_c   1.000
_cell.angle_alpha   90.00
_cell.angle_beta   90.00
_cell.angle_gamma   90.00
#
_symmetry.space_group_name_H-M   'P 1'
#
loop_
_entity.id
_entity.type
_entity.pdbx_description
1 polymer ?
#
loop_
_entity_poly.entity_id
_entity_poly.type
_entity_poly.pdbx_seq_one_letter_code
_entity_poly.pdbx_strand_id
1 'polypeptide(L)'
;LDLKASEPAGGIIANLLKLPDAPPVDIVVSGSGPLANWSGVGTFLVDHRIVTQLTGRHQLTDKGNHVEAKGDGDFARFLPENLKPLFAGKTSFDVAGTATSAGGISIDRASIESDA
;
A
#
# COMPACT_ATOMS: atom_id res chain seq x y z
N LEU A 1 9.09 -0.08 14.84
CA LEU A 1 7.89 -0.95 14.88
C LEU A 1 8.03 -1.95 13.76
N ASP A 2 8.09 -3.22 14.12
CA ASP A 2 8.09 -4.32 13.17
C ASP A 2 6.75 -5.05 13.28
N LEU A 3 6.10 -5.29 12.14
CA LEU A 3 4.81 -5.94 12.04
C LEU A 3 4.95 -7.17 11.14
N LYS A 4 4.41 -8.29 11.59
CA LYS A 4 4.16 -9.46 10.75
C LYS A 4 2.71 -9.82 10.89
N ALA A 5 1.97 -9.78 9.79
CA ALA A 5 0.59 -10.20 9.71
C ALA A 5 0.47 -11.27 8.64
N SER A 6 -0.23 -12.36 8.96
CA SER A 6 -0.52 -13.45 8.03
C SER A 6 -2.00 -13.77 8.18
N GLU A 7 -2.74 -13.65 7.10
CA GLU A 7 -4.17 -13.95 7.05
C GLU A 7 -4.42 -15.08 6.04
N PRO A 8 -5.24 -16.09 6.39
CA PRO A 8 -5.61 -17.13 5.45
C PRO A 8 -6.54 -16.58 4.35
N ALA A 9 -6.86 -17.42 3.36
CA ALA A 9 -7.85 -17.10 2.36
C ALA A 9 -9.17 -16.65 3.01
N GLY A 10 -9.79 -15.60 2.46
CA GLY A 10 -10.96 -14.95 3.05
C GLY A 10 -10.66 -14.03 4.25
N GLY A 11 -9.39 -13.66 4.48
CA GLY A 11 -8.97 -12.73 5.52
C GLY A 11 -9.51 -11.30 5.36
N ILE A 12 -9.34 -10.46 6.40
CA ILE A 12 -9.87 -9.08 6.42
C ILE A 12 -9.24 -8.24 5.31
N ILE A 13 -7.92 -8.34 5.11
CA ILE A 13 -7.18 -7.56 4.13
C ILE A 13 -7.61 -7.92 2.71
N ALA A 14 -7.69 -9.22 2.40
CA ALA A 14 -8.11 -9.70 1.08
C ALA A 14 -9.52 -9.20 0.71
N ASN A 15 -10.43 -9.19 1.69
CA ASN A 15 -11.79 -8.69 1.50
C ASN A 15 -11.88 -7.16 1.42
N LEU A 16 -11.12 -6.44 2.25
CA LEU A 16 -11.08 -4.97 2.24
C LEU A 16 -10.60 -4.44 0.89
N LEU A 17 -9.56 -5.08 0.34
CA LEU A 17 -8.99 -4.75 -0.96
C LEU A 17 -9.78 -5.36 -2.13
N LYS A 18 -10.79 -6.19 -1.85
CA LYS A 18 -11.59 -6.92 -2.85
C LYS A 18 -10.72 -7.70 -3.84
N LEU A 19 -9.71 -8.40 -3.32
CA LEU A 19 -8.84 -9.23 -4.15
C LEU A 19 -9.65 -10.37 -4.79
N PRO A 20 -9.51 -10.62 -6.11
CA PRO A 20 -10.14 -11.77 -6.75
C PRO A 20 -9.80 -13.07 -6.02
N ASP A 21 -10.80 -13.91 -5.78
CA ASP A 21 -10.71 -15.19 -5.06
C ASP A 21 -10.27 -15.10 -3.58
N ALA A 22 -10.12 -13.89 -3.03
CA ALA A 22 -9.71 -13.60 -1.65
C ALA A 22 -8.58 -14.52 -1.13
N PRO A 23 -7.42 -14.56 -1.80
CA PRO A 23 -6.30 -15.44 -1.45
C PRO A 23 -5.69 -15.13 -0.08
N PRO A 24 -4.84 -16.02 0.46
CA PRO A 24 -4.02 -15.71 1.63
C PRO A 24 -3.13 -14.50 1.38
N VAL A 25 -2.94 -13.70 2.43
CA VAL A 25 -2.17 -12.46 2.40
C VAL A 25 -1.17 -12.44 3.55
N ASP A 26 0.09 -12.13 3.23
CA ASP A 26 1.12 -11.86 4.23
C ASP A 26 1.64 -10.44 4.08
N ILE A 27 1.80 -9.75 5.21
CA ILE A 27 2.43 -8.43 5.30
C ILE A 27 3.59 -8.50 6.27
N VAL A 28 4.76 -8.10 5.80
CA VAL A 28 5.94 -7.91 6.64
C VAL A 28 6.35 -6.44 6.55
N VAL A 29 6.32 -5.75 7.69
CA VAL A 29 6.77 -4.36 7.79
C VAL A 29 7.91 -4.28 8.79
N SER A 30 9.02 -3.68 8.38
CA SER A 30 10.11 -3.33 9.26
C SER A 30 10.24 -1.82 9.31
N GLY A 31 10.30 -1.23 10.50
CA GLY A 31 10.29 0.22 10.61
C GLY A 31 10.87 0.78 11.89
N SER A 32 11.16 2.07 11.86
CA SER A 32 11.93 2.79 12.88
C SER A 32 11.27 4.11 13.26
N GLY A 33 11.65 4.63 14.43
CA GLY A 33 11.09 5.87 14.97
C GLY A 33 9.78 5.67 15.74
N PRO A 34 9.34 6.71 16.47
CA PRO A 34 8.05 6.73 17.16
C PRO A 34 6.90 6.77 16.14
N LEU A 35 5.70 6.31 16.51
CA LEU A 35 4.56 6.32 15.59
C LEU A 35 4.24 7.73 15.06
N ALA A 36 4.45 8.78 15.85
CA ALA A 36 4.28 10.17 15.42
C ALA A 36 5.27 10.63 14.33
N ASN A 37 6.36 9.91 14.09
CA ASN A 37 7.31 10.15 12.99
C ASN A 37 8.02 8.82 12.67
N TRP A 38 7.28 7.96 11.99
CA TRP A 38 7.67 6.59 11.70
C TRP A 38 8.04 6.45 10.23
N SER A 39 9.06 5.64 9.94
CA SER A 39 9.39 5.23 8.59
C SER A 39 9.62 3.73 8.54
N GLY A 40 9.29 3.10 7.42
CA GLY A 40 9.49 1.68 7.26
C GLY A 40 9.43 1.19 5.83
N VAL A 41 9.73 -0.10 5.68
CA VAL A 41 9.66 -0.85 4.44
C VAL A 41 8.66 -1.98 4.64
N GLY A 42 7.68 -2.07 3.75
CA GLY A 42 6.66 -3.11 3.72
C GLY A 42 6.88 -4.04 2.53
N THR A 43 6.71 -5.34 2.75
CA THR A 43 6.59 -6.35 1.70
C THR A 43 5.20 -6.95 1.79
N PHE A 44 4.50 -6.98 0.66
CA PHE A 44 3.16 -7.55 0.54
C PHE A 44 3.22 -8.81 -0.30
N LEU A 45 2.75 -9.93 0.26
CA LEU A 45 2.67 -11.20 -0.43
C LEU A 45 1.20 -11.59 -0.58
N VAL A 46 0.86 -12.06 -1.78
CA VAL A 46 -0.46 -12.61 -2.08
C VAL A 46 -0.26 -13.97 -2.72
N ASP A 47 -0.94 -14.98 -2.17
CA ASP A 47 -0.75 -16.36 -2.59
C ASP A 47 0.75 -16.77 -2.53
N HIS A 48 1.41 -16.39 -1.44
CA HIS A 48 2.84 -16.64 -1.17
C HIS A 48 3.82 -16.06 -2.22
N ARG A 49 3.38 -15.11 -3.05
CA ARG A 49 4.22 -14.40 -4.01
C ARG A 49 4.33 -12.94 -3.63
N ILE A 50 5.55 -12.40 -3.66
CA ILE A 50 5.76 -10.97 -3.46
C ILE A 50 5.08 -10.22 -4.61
N VAL A 51 4.13 -9.37 -4.26
CA VAL A 51 3.39 -8.53 -5.20
C VAL A 51 4.00 -7.14 -5.28
N THR A 52 4.38 -6.60 -4.13
CA THR A 52 4.97 -5.27 -4.05
C THR A 52 5.85 -5.15 -2.83
N GLN A 53 6.88 -4.32 -2.98
CA GLN A 53 7.64 -3.78 -1.87
C GLN A 53 7.49 -2.26 -1.90
N LEU A 54 7.24 -1.66 -0.74
CA LEU A 54 7.04 -0.22 -0.61
C LEU A 54 7.82 0.33 0.56
N THR A 55 8.24 1.59 0.43
CA THR A 55 8.63 2.43 1.56
C THR A 55 7.44 3.26 2.00
N GLY A 56 7.35 3.49 3.30
CA GLY A 56 6.29 4.28 3.90
C GLY A 56 6.85 5.23 4.94
N ARG A 57 6.21 6.38 5.08
CA ARG A 57 6.45 7.31 6.18
C ARG A 57 5.12 7.81 6.74
N HIS A 58 5.06 7.94 8.05
CA HIS A 58 3.95 8.55 8.75
C HIS A 58 4.49 9.65 9.67
N GLN A 59 3.87 10.82 9.63
CA GLN A 59 4.21 11.95 10.49
C GLN A 59 2.93 12.60 11.04
N LEU A 60 2.84 12.77 12.36
CA LEU A 60 1.81 13.58 12.97
C LEU A 60 2.25 15.04 12.94
N THR A 61 1.51 15.86 12.22
CA THR A 61 1.75 17.29 12.02
C THR A 61 0.66 18.14 12.68
N ASP A 62 0.83 19.46 12.67
CA ASP A 62 -0.21 20.41 13.04
C ASP A 62 -1.46 20.31 12.14
N LYS A 63 -1.28 19.94 10.87
CA LYS A 63 -2.37 19.77 9.89
C LYS A 63 -3.07 18.41 9.99
N GLY A 64 -2.46 17.41 10.63
CA GLY A 64 -2.99 16.06 10.78
C GLY A 64 -1.96 14.97 10.48
N ASN A 65 -2.43 13.79 10.10
CA ASN A 65 -1.58 12.63 9.82
C ASN A 65 -1.08 12.68 8.37
N HIS A 66 0.18 13.04 8.18
CA HIS A 66 0.85 13.00 6.90
C HIS A 66 1.37 11.59 6.63
N VAL A 67 1.09 11.07 5.44
CA VAL A 67 1.49 9.74 4.99
C VAL A 67 2.14 9.84 3.63
N GLU A 68 3.27 9.17 3.48
CA GLU A 68 3.98 8.97 2.23
C GLU A 68 4.09 7.48 1.96
N ALA A 69 3.85 7.06 0.72
CA ALA A 69 4.08 5.69 0.28
C ALA A 69 4.64 5.67 -1.14
N LYS A 70 5.66 4.86 -1.35
CA LYS A 70 6.30 4.67 -2.65
C LYS A 70 6.66 3.22 -2.85
N GLY A 71 6.39 2.68 -4.02
CA GLY A 71 6.72 1.30 -4.30
C GLY A 71 6.53 0.94 -5.75
N ASP A 72 6.83 -0.31 -6.03
CA ASP A 72 6.54 -0.92 -7.32
C ASP A 72 6.02 -2.35 -7.16
N GLY A 73 5.30 -2.83 -8.18
CA GLY A 73 4.69 -4.14 -8.15
C GLY A 73 3.92 -4.51 -9.41
N ASP A 74 3.46 -5.75 -9.43
CA ASP A 74 2.51 -6.28 -10.43
C ASP A 74 1.10 -6.26 -9.84
N PHE A 75 0.35 -5.21 -10.17
CA PHE A 75 -1.00 -4.99 -9.63
C PHE A 75 -2.11 -5.43 -10.58
N ALA A 76 -1.83 -5.68 -11.86
CA ALA A 76 -2.84 -5.99 -12.86
C ALA A 76 -3.73 -7.17 -12.45
N ARG A 77 -3.17 -8.19 -11.82
CA ARG A 77 -3.90 -9.38 -11.36
C ARG A 77 -4.96 -9.09 -10.29
N PHE A 78 -4.92 -7.94 -9.62
CA PHE A 78 -5.86 -7.56 -8.56
C PHE A 78 -6.91 -6.54 -9.00
N LEU A 79 -6.80 -6.05 -10.24
CA LEU A 79 -7.71 -5.04 -10.76
C LEU A 79 -8.89 -5.67 -11.52
N PRO A 80 -10.04 -4.98 -11.57
CA PRO A 80 -11.13 -5.34 -12.49
C PRO A 80 -10.64 -5.47 -13.94
N GLU A 81 -11.27 -6.37 -14.72
CA GLU A 81 -10.88 -6.69 -16.12
C GLU A 81 -10.71 -5.45 -17.01
N ASN A 82 -11.54 -4.42 -16.83
CA ASN A 82 -11.48 -3.19 -17.61
C ASN A 82 -10.27 -2.30 -17.29
N LEU A 83 -9.61 -2.52 -16.15
CA LEU A 83 -8.40 -1.77 -15.74
C LEU A 83 -7.12 -2.55 -15.97
N LYS A 84 -7.16 -3.89 -16.02
CA LYS A 84 -5.95 -4.73 -16.20
C LYS A 84 -5.05 -4.28 -17.35
N PRO A 85 -5.56 -3.90 -18.54
CA PRO A 85 -4.70 -3.47 -19.64
C PRO A 85 -3.87 -2.22 -19.33
N LEU A 86 -4.37 -1.32 -18.48
CA LEU A 86 -3.68 -0.07 -18.10
C LEU A 86 -2.56 -0.29 -17.07
N PHE A 87 -2.45 -1.50 -16.51
CA PHE A 87 -1.51 -1.84 -15.46
C PHE A 87 -0.66 -3.06 -15.83
N ALA A 88 -0.69 -3.47 -17.11
CA ALA A 88 0.10 -4.59 -17.58
C ALA A 88 1.61 -4.30 -17.39
N GLY A 89 2.35 -5.28 -16.89
CA GLY A 89 3.77 -5.13 -16.58
C GLY A 89 4.02 -4.53 -15.20
N LYS A 90 5.18 -3.87 -15.02
CA LYS A 90 5.53 -3.23 -13.77
C LYS A 90 4.74 -1.94 -13.61
N THR A 91 4.20 -1.71 -12.43
CA THR A 91 3.61 -0.43 -12.04
C THR A 91 4.42 0.16 -10.89
N SER A 92 4.74 1.45 -10.98
CA SER A 92 5.31 2.22 -9.88
C SER A 92 4.33 3.28 -9.40
N PHE A 93 4.35 3.58 -8.11
CA PHE A 93 3.51 4.61 -7.50
C PHE A 93 4.31 5.45 -6.52
N ASP A 94 3.93 6.72 -6.41
CA ASP A 94 4.47 7.66 -5.44
C ASP A 94 3.34 8.58 -4.96
N VAL A 95 2.92 8.38 -3.71
CA VAL A 95 1.79 9.10 -3.11
C VAL A 95 2.21 9.76 -1.80
N ALA A 96 1.73 10.97 -1.60
CA ALA A 96 1.85 11.71 -0.36
C ALA A 96 0.58 12.51 -0.10
N GLY A 97 0.10 12.47 1.13
CA GLY A 97 -1.11 13.21 1.52
C GLY A 97 -1.26 13.31 3.01
N THR A 98 -2.19 14.16 3.43
CA THR A 98 -2.46 14.46 4.83
C THR A 98 -3.93 14.24 5.12
N ALA A 99 -4.24 13.28 6.00
CA ALA A 99 -5.56 13.18 6.61
C ALA A 99 -5.69 14.31 7.64
N THR A 100 -6.52 15.30 7.33
CA THR A 100 -6.49 16.57 8.07
C THR A 100 -7.26 16.47 9.39
N SER A 101 -6.83 17.22 10.40
CA SER A 101 -7.50 17.28 11.70
C SER A 101 -8.91 17.89 11.61
N ALA A 102 -9.19 18.69 10.58
CA ALA A 102 -10.52 19.24 10.30
C ALA A 102 -11.43 18.27 9.53
N GLY A 103 -10.93 17.08 9.17
CA GLY A 103 -11.59 16.12 8.29
C GLY A 103 -11.16 16.26 6.83
N GLY A 104 -11.35 15.19 6.06
CA GLY A 104 -10.93 15.12 4.66
C GLY A 104 -9.44 14.78 4.46
N ILE A 105 -9.03 14.72 3.20
CA ILE A 105 -7.69 14.33 2.76
C ILE A 105 -7.13 15.43 1.84
N SER A 106 -5.97 15.98 2.19
CA SER A 106 -5.14 16.78 1.28
C SER A 106 -4.23 15.83 0.50
N ILE A 107 -4.14 16.01 -0.82
CA ILE A 107 -3.22 15.26 -1.67
C ILE A 107 -2.07 16.19 -2.02
N ASP A 108 -0.86 15.84 -1.60
CA ASP A 108 0.35 16.62 -1.86
C ASP A 108 1.01 16.13 -3.15
N ARG A 109 0.98 14.82 -3.39
CA ARG A 109 1.43 14.17 -4.62
C ARG A 109 0.68 12.85 -4.81
N ALA A 110 0.34 12.55 -6.06
CA ALA A 110 -0.10 11.22 -6.47
C ALA A 110 0.35 10.97 -7.91
N SER A 111 1.28 10.06 -8.11
CA SER A 111 1.69 9.58 -9.43
C SER A 111 1.62 8.07 -9.50
N ILE A 112 1.25 7.59 -10.68
CA ILE A 112 1.24 6.18 -11.02
C ILE A 112 1.72 6.03 -12.46
N GLU A 113 2.64 5.10 -12.68
CA GLU A 113 3.27 4.86 -13.97
C GLU A 113 3.31 3.35 -14.20
N SER A 114 2.85 2.91 -15.37
CA SER A 114 2.87 1.51 -15.81
C SER A 114 3.71 1.36 -17.08
N ASP A 115 4.23 0.15 -17.31
CA ASP A 115 4.95 -0.18 -18.55
C ASP A 115 4.03 -0.25 -19.80
N ALA A 116 2.71 -0.31 -19.60
CA ALA A 116 1.69 -0.42 -20.65
C ALA A 116 1.60 0.82 -21.57
#